data_AF-A0A519FTN5-F1
#
_entry.id   AF-A0A519FTN5-F1
#
_cell.length_a   1.000
_cell.length_b   1.000
_cell.length_c   1.000
_cell.angle_alpha   90.00
_cell.angle_beta   90.00
_cell.angle_gamma   90.00
#
_symmetry.space_group_name_H-M   'P 1'
#
loop_
_entity.id
_entity.type
_entity.pdbx_description
1 polymer ?
#
loop_
_entity_poly.entity_id
_entity_poly.type
_entity_poly.pdbx_seq_one_letter_code
_entity_poly.pdbx_strand_id
1 'polypeptide(L)' 'LEDGLADRLGLRRRLAAVRPTRDIGKADMINNTALPRITVDPETFSIDVDGERIVPVPADALPLTQLYSLF' A
#
# COMPACT_ATOMS: atom_id res chain seq x y z
N LEU A 1 -4.87 19.70 16.77
CA LEU A 1 -3.83 20.76 16.83
C LEU A 1 -4.22 21.86 17.79
N GLU A 2 -5.51 22.19 17.85
CA GLU A 2 -6.06 23.30 18.63
C GLU A 2 -5.78 23.22 20.15
N ASP A 3 -5.60 22.02 20.72
CA ASP A 3 -5.33 21.81 22.15
C ASP A 3 -3.83 22.02 22.57
N GLY A 4 -3.11 22.92 21.91
CA GLY A 4 -1.74 23.29 22.31
C GLY A 4 -0.73 22.13 22.32
N LEU A 5 -0.99 21.09 21.52
CA LEU A 5 -0.24 19.82 21.55
C LEU A 5 1.27 20.00 21.29
N ALA A 6 1.62 20.92 20.38
CA ALA A 6 3.01 21.21 20.05
C ALA A 6 3.80 21.69 21.28
N ASP A 7 3.23 22.60 22.05
CA ASP A 7 3.88 23.20 23.21
C ASP A 7 3.97 22.21 24.38
N ARG A 8 2.88 21.50 24.65
CA ARG A 8 2.83 20.44 25.68
C ARG A 8 3.88 19.36 25.49
N LEU A 9 4.24 19.06 24.24
CA LEU A 9 5.20 18.03 23.87
C LEU A 9 6.58 18.59 23.48
N GLY A 10 6.78 19.92 23.53
CA GLY A 10 8.05 20.56 23.17
C GLY A 10 8.47 20.31 21.71
N LEU A 11 7.51 20.19 20.80
CA LEU A 11 7.77 19.83 19.41
C LEU A 11 8.36 21.01 18.63
N ARG A 12 9.51 20.78 18.00
CA ARG A 12 10.19 21.79 17.17
C ARG A 12 9.77 21.76 15.71
N ARG A 13 9.13 20.68 15.26
CA ARG A 13 8.67 20.51 13.88
C ARG A 13 7.24 21.03 13.76
N ARG A 14 6.92 21.64 12.62
CA ARG A 14 5.56 22.09 12.32
C ARG A 14 4.62 20.89 12.29
N LEU A 15 3.53 20.97 13.04
CA LEU A 15 2.45 20.00 12.96
C LEU A 15 1.51 20.34 11.79
N ALA A 16 1.08 19.32 11.07
CA ALA A 16 0.04 19.42 10.06
C ALA A 16 -1.06 18.41 10.40
N ALA A 17 -2.30 18.87 10.44
CA ALA A 17 -3.44 17.98 10.61
C ALA A 17 -3.66 17.22 9.29
N VAL A 18 -4.02 15.95 9.41
CA VAL A 18 -4.56 15.21 8.26
C VAL A 18 -5.89 15.85 7.83
N ARG A 19 -6.14 15.86 6.52
CA ARG A 19 -7.44 16.27 5.96
C ARG A 19 -8.46 15.14 6.16
N PRO A 20 -9.77 15.38 5.99
CA PRO A 20 -10.77 14.32 6.04
C PRO A 20 -10.41 13.14 5.10
N THR A 21 -10.45 11.92 5.65
CA THR A 21 -10.05 10.68 4.95
C THR A 21 -11.18 9.67 4.84
N ARG A 22 -12.43 10.08 5.11
CA ARG A 22 -13.58 9.16 5.11
C ARG A 22 -14.18 8.95 3.72
N ASP A 23 -14.02 9.94 2.84
CA ASP A 23 -14.60 9.91 1.50
C ASP A 23 -13.65 9.37 0.42
N ILE A 24 -12.38 9.15 0.76
CA ILE A 24 -11.39 8.58 -0.18
C ILE A 24 -11.56 7.06 -0.30
N GLY A 25 -11.58 6.56 -1.53
CA GLY A 25 -11.77 5.15 -1.85
C GLY A 25 -10.84 4.64 -2.96
N LYS A 26 -11.14 3.44 -3.47
CA LYS A 26 -10.32 2.77 -4.51
C LYS A 26 -10.21 3.60 -5.80
N ALA A 27 -11.26 4.35 -6.14
CA ALA A 27 -11.29 5.21 -7.32
C ALA A 27 -10.33 6.41 -7.25
N ASP A 28 -9.92 6.83 -6.05
CA ASP A 28 -9.00 7.95 -5.86
C ASP A 28 -7.52 7.52 -5.98
N MET A 29 -7.26 6.21 -6.14
CA MET A 29 -5.90 5.68 -6.30
C MET A 29 -5.37 5.95 -7.71
N ILE A 30 -4.53 6.97 -7.85
CA ILE A 30 -3.89 7.33 -9.13
C ILE A 30 -3.18 6.10 -9.73
N ASN A 31 -3.50 5.80 -10.99
CA ASN A 31 -3.01 4.65 -11.77
C ASN A 31 -3.33 3.26 -11.20
N ASN A 32 -4.15 3.13 -10.14
CA ASN A 32 -4.34 1.88 -9.39
C ASN A 32 -5.78 1.67 -8.90
N THR A 33 -6.78 1.97 -9.73
CA THR A 33 -8.20 1.95 -9.36
C THR A 33 -8.93 0.62 -9.60
N ALA A 34 -8.25 -0.42 -10.07
CA ALA A 34 -8.88 -1.69 -10.47
C ALA A 34 -9.67 -2.37 -9.33
N LEU A 35 -10.85 -2.90 -9.66
CA LEU A 35 -11.77 -3.61 -8.76
C LEU A 35 -12.14 -5.00 -9.32
N PRO A 36 -11.17 -5.92 -9.47
CA PRO A 36 -11.44 -7.23 -10.05
C PRO A 36 -12.19 -8.14 -9.07
N ARG A 37 -12.87 -9.17 -9.59
CA ARG A 37 -13.35 -10.27 -8.76
C ARG A 37 -12.19 -11.19 -8.44
N ILE A 38 -11.82 -11.26 -7.17
CA ILE A 38 -10.76 -12.14 -6.68
C ILE A 38 -11.41 -13.31 -5.93
N THR A 39 -11.08 -14.54 -6.32
CA THR A 39 -11.51 -15.77 -5.64
C THR A 39 -10.28 -16.53 -5.18
N VAL A 40 -10.35 -17.09 -3.97
CA VAL A 40 -9.28 -17.91 -3.38
C VAL A 40 -9.88 -19.25 -2.99
N ASP A 41 -9.30 -20.33 -3.50
CA ASP A 41 -9.65 -21.69 -3.10
C ASP A 41 -9.06 -21.99 -1.69
N PRO A 42 -9.86 -22.40 -0.70
CA PRO A 42 -9.40 -22.54 0.68
C PRO A 42 -8.55 -23.78 0.93
N GLU A 43 -8.56 -24.76 0.03
CA GLU A 43 -7.82 -26.02 0.19
C GLU A 43 -6.45 -25.96 -0.50
N THR A 44 -6.41 -25.33 -1.66
CA THR A 44 -5.23 -25.26 -2.54
C THR A 44 -4.54 -23.90 -2.53
N PHE A 45 -5.21 -22.87 -1.99
CA PHE A 45 -4.79 -21.46 -2.04
C PHE A 45 -4.57 -20.91 -3.46
N SER A 46 -5.17 -21.56 -4.47
CA SER A 46 -5.15 -21.03 -5.82
C SER A 46 -5.97 -19.74 -5.92
N ILE A 47 -5.45 -18.78 -6.70
CA ILE A 47 -6.03 -17.44 -6.84
C ILE A 47 -6.51 -17.29 -8.28
N ASP A 48 -7.78 -16.94 -8.43
CA ASP A 48 -8.37 -16.58 -9.73
C ASP A 48 -8.82 -15.12 -9.70
N VAL A 49 -8.43 -14.35 -10.72
CA VAL A 49 -8.79 -12.94 -10.90
C VAL A 49 -9.61 -12.82 -12.16
N ASP A 50 -10.87 -12.39 -12.04
CA ASP A 50 -11.84 -12.34 -13.16
C ASP A 50 -11.97 -13.67 -13.93
N GLY A 51 -11.76 -14.80 -13.24
CA GLY A 51 -11.82 -16.15 -13.81
C GLY A 51 -10.51 -16.66 -14.41
N GLU A 52 -9.44 -15.85 -14.38
CA GLU A 52 -8.11 -16.24 -14.84
C GLU A 52 -7.21 -16.66 -13.67
N ARG A 53 -6.59 -17.84 -13.80
CA ARG A 53 -5.66 -18.39 -12.81
C ARG A 53 -4.37 -17.59 -12.75
N ILE A 54 -4.08 -17.02 -11.58
CA ILE A 54 -2.83 -16.32 -11.33
C ILE A 54 -1.80 -17.29 -10.74
N VAL A 55 -0.66 -17.45 -11.44
CA VAL A 55 0.50 -18.22 -10.96
C VAL A 55 1.74 -17.32 -10.99
N PRO A 56 2.11 -16.69 -9.87
CA PRO A 56 3.33 -15.89 -9.79
C PRO A 56 4.56 -16.79 -9.93
N VAL A 57 5.50 -16.40 -10.79
CA VAL A 57 6.79 -17.08 -10.93
C VAL A 57 7.81 -16.38 -10.03
N PRO A 58 8.56 -17.12 -9.20
CA PRO A 58 9.64 -16.52 -8.42
C PRO A 58 10.72 -15.97 -9.35
N ALA A 59 11.25 -14.79 -9.04
CA ALA A 59 12.38 -14.22 -9.76
C ALA A 59 13.70 -14.70 -9.16
N ASP A 60 14.62 -15.17 -10.01
CA ASP A 60 15.95 -15.62 -9.58
C ASP A 60 16.91 -14.47 -9.23
N ALA A 61 16.67 -13.28 -9.81
CA ALA A 61 17.41 -12.06 -9.54
C ALA A 61 16.51 -10.83 -9.70
N LEU A 62 16.85 -9.72 -9.03
CA LEU A 62 16.09 -8.47 -9.08
C LEU A 62 16.99 -7.27 -9.42
N PRO A 63 16.53 -6.31 -10.24
CA PRO A 63 17.22 -5.04 -10.44
C PRO A 63 17.18 -4.20 -9.16
N LEU A 64 18.00 -3.14 -9.09
CA LEU A 64 18.06 -2.23 -7.94
C LEU A 64 18.43 -2.90 -6.60
N THR A 65 19.16 -4.02 -6.66
CA THR A 65 19.64 -4.76 -5.48
C THR A 65 21.17 -4.66 -5.32
N GLN A 66 21.90 -5.75 -5.55
CA GLN A 66 23.32 -5.93 -5.25
C GLN A 66 24.25 -4.88 -5.86
N LEU A 67 23.85 -4.24 -6.96
CA LEU A 67 24.65 -3.20 -7.62
C LEU A 67 24.62 -1.84 -6.89
N TYR A 68 23.66 -1.62 -5.98
CA TYR A 68 23.38 -0.29 -5.44
C TYR A 68 23.54 -0.18 -3.91
N SER A 69 23.74 -1.30 -3.21
CA SER A 69 24.05 -1.32 -1.78
C SER A 69 25.38 -2.03 -1.54
N LEU A 70 26.17 -1.50 -0.60
CA LEU A 70 27.44 -2.11 -0.22
C LEU A 70 27.25 -3.44 0.54
N PHE A 71 26.15 -3.56 1.28
CA PHE A 71 25.70 -4.76 1.99
C PHE A 71 24.17 -4.83 2.01
#